data_AF-A0A2J9DYM9-F1
#
_entry.id   AF-A0A2J9DYM9-F1
#
_cell.length_a   1.000
_cell.length_b   1.000
_cell.length_c   1.000
_cell.angle_alpha   90.00
_cell.angle_beta   90.00
_cell.angle_gamma   90.00
#
_symmetry.space_group_name_H-M   'P 1'
#
loop_
_entity.id
_entity.type
_entity.pdbx_description
1 polymer ?
#
loop_
_entity_poly.entity_id
_entity_poly.type
_entity_poly.pdbx_seq_one_letter_code
_entity_poly.pdbx_strand_id
1 'polypeptide(L)'
;MLNIENLTINIQQTPTKNVSNETLDSQSPVVVRDELVSTLRIISEDPRLLGQQVSIPEDCEQYGFAEGSFDIPTLLHFLADMLE
;
A
#
# COMPACT_ATOMS: atom_id res chain seq x y z
N MET A 1 -1.30 25.03 9.03
CA MET A 1 -1.11 24.82 7.58
C MET A 1 0.11 23.94 7.43
N LEU A 2 -0.05 22.77 6.82
CA LEU A 2 1.05 21.84 6.53
C LEU A 2 1.25 21.83 5.02
N ASN A 3 2.42 22.27 4.58
CA ASN A 3 2.82 22.31 3.18
C ASN A 3 3.66 21.05 2.92
N ILE A 4 3.17 20.12 2.12
CA ILE A 4 3.89 18.87 1.80
C ILE A 4 4.40 19.02 0.37
N GLU A 5 5.70 19.26 0.24
CA GLU A 5 6.39 19.31 -1.04
C GLU A 5 6.96 17.93 -1.38
N ASN A 6 6.57 17.41 -2.55
CA ASN A 6 7.10 16.22 -3.24
C ASN A 6 7.74 15.13 -2.36
N LEU A 7 6.89 14.24 -1.85
CA LEU A 7 7.36 13.01 -1.20
C LEU A 7 7.76 11.98 -2.26
N THR A 8 9.04 11.92 -2.60
CA THR A 8 9.62 10.81 -3.37
C THR A 8 10.13 9.74 -2.41
N ILE A 9 9.48 8.57 -2.38
CA ILE A 9 9.88 7.44 -1.53
C ILE A 9 11.11 6.79 -2.17
N ASN A 10 12.29 6.99 -1.57
CA ASN A 10 13.53 6.36 -1.99
C ASN A 10 13.77 5.10 -1.15
N ILE A 11 13.50 3.92 -1.72
CA ILE A 11 13.74 2.64 -1.06
C ILE A 11 15.23 2.30 -1.20
N GLN A 12 16.07 2.88 -0.35
CA GLN A 12 17.47 2.48 -0.25
C GLN A 12 17.58 1.19 0.58
N GLN A 13 17.83 0.08 -0.10
CA GLN A 13 18.32 -1.15 0.53
C GLN A 13 19.74 -0.90 1.07
N THR A 14 19.89 -0.70 2.37
CA THR A 14 21.20 -0.72 3.03
C THR A 14 21.52 -2.13 3.53
N PRO A 15 22.61 -2.78 3.08
CA PRO A 15 23.06 -4.04 3.63
C PRO A 15 23.99 -3.82 4.83
N THR A 16 24.09 -4.86 5.67
CA THR A 16 24.94 -5.08 6.88
C THR A 16 24.22 -4.80 8.22
N LYS A 17 24.07 -5.75 9.16
CA LYS A 17 25.00 -6.82 9.57
C LYS A 17 24.29 -7.92 10.40
N ASN A 18 24.34 -9.15 9.91
CA ASN A 18 24.34 -10.48 10.59
C ASN A 18 23.43 -10.74 11.80
N VAL A 19 22.19 -11.21 11.57
CA VAL A 19 21.53 -12.24 12.42
C VAL A 19 20.72 -13.15 11.49
N SER A 20 21.11 -14.42 11.47
CA SER A 20 20.40 -15.63 11.04
C SER A 20 19.58 -15.57 9.74
N ASN A 21 20.04 -16.32 8.75
CA ASN A 21 19.32 -16.67 7.52
C ASN A 21 18.04 -17.48 7.84
N GLU A 22 16.95 -16.81 8.20
CA GLU A 22 15.61 -17.40 8.16
C GLU A 22 14.81 -16.71 7.06
N THR A 23 14.79 -17.41 5.94
CA THR A 23 13.95 -17.29 4.77
C THR A 23 12.57 -16.67 5.03
N LEU A 24 12.31 -15.49 4.45
CA LEU A 24 10.96 -15.01 4.09
C LEU A 24 10.21 -15.98 3.16
N ASP A 25 10.89 -17.03 2.68
CA ASP A 25 10.37 -18.12 1.85
C ASP A 25 9.61 -19.20 2.66
N SER A 26 9.47 -19.03 3.98
CA SER A 26 8.92 -20.05 4.89
C SER A 26 7.46 -19.81 5.30
N GLN A 27 6.90 -18.63 5.02
CA GLN A 27 5.52 -18.31 5.39
C GLN A 27 4.56 -18.81 4.30
N SER A 28 3.53 -19.55 4.73
CA SER A 28 2.46 -19.98 3.83
C SER A 28 1.86 -18.75 3.14
N PRO A 29 1.69 -18.77 1.80
CA PRO A 29 1.19 -17.62 1.04
C PRO A 29 -0.22 -17.17 1.47
N VAL A 30 -0.95 -18.00 2.20
CA VAL A 30 -2.25 -17.65 2.82
C VAL A 30 -2.07 -16.67 3.98
N VAL A 31 -1.09 -16.91 4.87
CA VAL A 31 -0.86 -16.09 6.07
C VAL A 31 -0.43 -14.67 5.69
N VAL A 32 0.36 -14.53 4.62
CA VAL A 32 0.83 -13.23 4.12
C VAL A 32 -0.31 -12.41 3.52
N ARG A 33 -1.31 -13.07 2.90
CA ARG A 33 -2.47 -12.37 2.34
C ARG A 33 -3.39 -11.84 3.43
N ASP A 34 -3.69 -12.66 4.44
CA ASP A 34 -4.54 -12.23 5.56
C ASP A 34 -3.93 -11.04 6.31
N GLU A 35 -2.61 -11.05 6.51
CA GLU A 35 -1.88 -9.94 7.13
C GLU A 35 -1.91 -8.67 6.28
N LEU A 36 -1.79 -8.80 4.95
CA LEU A 36 -1.91 -7.68 4.02
C LEU A 36 -3.33 -7.10 4.02
N VAL A 37 -4.38 -7.93 3.93
CA VAL A 37 -5.78 -7.50 3.99
C VAL A 37 -6.07 -6.76 5.29
N SER A 38 -5.62 -7.31 6.42
CA SER A 38 -5.78 -6.69 7.73
C SER A 38 -5.08 -5.33 7.80
N THR A 39 -3.85 -5.25 7.29
CA THR A 39 -3.08 -4.00 7.26
C THR A 39 -3.77 -2.93 6.41
N LEU A 40 -4.26 -3.28 5.21
CA LEU A 40 -4.98 -2.35 4.35
C LEU A 40 -6.25 -1.82 5.02
N ARG A 41 -7.03 -2.68 5.69
CA ARG A 41 -8.22 -2.28 6.46
C ARG A 41 -7.85 -1.32 7.61
N ILE A 42 -6.82 -1.64 8.40
CA ILE A 42 -6.37 -0.78 9.50
C ILE A 42 -5.94 0.60 8.99
N ILE A 43 -5.18 0.65 7.89
CA ILE A 43 -4.74 1.91 7.31
C ILE A 43 -5.94 2.70 6.74
N SER A 44 -6.93 2.02 6.14
CA SER A 44 -8.12 2.67 5.59
C SER A 44 -8.93 3.45 6.64
N GLU A 45 -8.86 3.06 7.91
CA GLU A 45 -9.56 3.73 9.01
C GLU A 45 -8.77 4.91 9.61
N ASP A 46 -7.56 5.19 9.12
CA ASP A 46 -6.72 6.27 9.65
C ASP A 46 -7.34 7.65 9.34
N PRO A 47 -7.71 8.44 10.37
CA PRO A 47 -8.34 9.74 10.17
C PRO A 47 -7.42 10.75 9.47
N ARG A 48 -6.10 10.50 9.43
CA ARG A 48 -5.14 11.33 8.70
C ARG A 48 -5.29 11.23 7.18
N LEU A 49 -5.89 10.15 6.70
CA LEU A 49 -6.13 9.91 5.27
C LEU A 49 -7.47 10.47 4.79
N LEU A 50 -8.33 10.96 5.69
CA LEU A 50 -9.62 11.54 5.33
C LEU A 50 -9.43 12.73 4.37
N GLY A 51 -10.10 12.65 3.21
CA GLY A 51 -10.04 13.67 2.17
C GLY A 51 -8.73 13.68 1.38
N GLN A 52 -7.81 12.75 1.64
CA GLN A 52 -6.66 12.53 0.77
C GLN A 52 -7.11 11.73 -0.45
N GLN A 53 -6.64 12.17 -1.62
CA GLN A 53 -6.96 11.53 -2.89
C GLN A 53 -5.68 11.12 -3.62
N VAL A 54 -5.76 10.01 -4.33
CA VAL A 54 -4.76 9.60 -5.31
C VAL A 54 -5.31 9.87 -6.71
N SER A 55 -4.52 10.53 -7.54
CA SER A 55 -4.84 10.71 -8.96
C SER A 55 -4.12 9.66 -9.78
N ILE A 56 -4.91 8.84 -10.48
CA ILE A 56 -4.43 7.87 -11.45
C ILE A 56 -4.48 8.55 -12.82
N PRO A 57 -3.34 8.73 -13.49
CA PRO A 57 -3.28 9.35 -14.80
C PRO A 57 -3.85 8.43 -15.89
N GLU A 58 -4.04 9.00 -17.08
CA GLU A 58 -4.33 8.24 -18.31
C GLU A 58 -3.27 7.14 -18.54
N ASP A 59 -3.61 6.15 -19.37
CA ASP A 59 -2.74 5.02 -19.77
C ASP A 59 -2.29 4.07 -18.64
N CYS A 60 -2.98 4.08 -17.50
CA CYS A 60 -2.75 3.12 -16.40
C CYS A 60 -3.62 1.84 -16.49
N GLU A 61 -4.49 1.75 -17.49
CA GLU A 61 -5.40 0.61 -17.71
C GLU A 61 -4.67 -0.72 -17.91
N GLN A 62 -3.49 -0.67 -18.54
CA GLN A 62 -2.61 -1.83 -18.72
C GLN A 62 -2.14 -2.46 -17.39
N TYR A 63 -2.17 -1.69 -16.31
CA TYR A 63 -1.85 -2.14 -14.95
C TYR A 63 -3.11 -2.47 -14.13
N GLY A 64 -4.29 -2.39 -14.74
CA GLY A 64 -5.58 -2.67 -14.11
C GLY A 64 -6.19 -1.48 -13.36
N PHE A 65 -5.70 -0.26 -13.57
CA PHE A 65 -6.24 0.94 -12.92
C PHE A 65 -7.06 1.79 -13.89
N ALA A 66 -8.20 2.29 -13.41
CA ALA A 66 -9.00 3.28 -14.13
C ALA A 66 -8.45 4.69 -13.87
N GLU A 67 -8.45 5.54 -14.90
CA GLU A 67 -8.13 6.96 -14.76
C GLU A 67 -9.11 7.64 -13.78
N GLY A 68 -8.59 8.55 -12.95
CA GLY A 68 -9.43 9.40 -12.11
C GLY A 68 -8.79 9.81 -10.79
N SER A 69 -9.60 10.40 -9.91
CA SER A 69 -9.21 10.72 -8.54
C SER A 69 -10.00 9.85 -7.57
N PHE A 70 -9.29 9.17 -6.68
CA PHE A 70 -9.86 8.20 -5.76
C PHE A 70 -9.52 8.60 -4.33
N ASP A 71 -10.53 8.58 -3.46
CA ASP A 71 -10.35 8.72 -2.03
C ASP A 71 -9.50 7.54 -1.50
N ILE A 72 -8.39 7.86 -0.83
CA ILE A 72 -7.41 6.85 -0.41
C ILE A 72 -8.03 5.84 0.57
N PRO A 73 -8.75 6.24 1.65
CA PRO A 73 -9.46 5.32 2.52
C PRO A 73 -10.34 4.32 1.77
N THR A 74 -11.17 4.83 0.85
CA THR A 74 -12.08 4.00 0.06
C THR A 74 -11.32 3.02 -0.83
N LEU A 75 -10.25 3.48 -1.50
CA LEU A 75 -9.42 2.64 -2.35
C LEU A 75 -8.72 1.52 -1.56
N LEU A 76 -8.17 1.82 -0.39
CA LEU A 76 -7.49 0.83 0.45
C LEU A 76 -8.46 -0.24 0.96
N HIS A 77 -9.69 0.16 1.31
CA HIS A 77 -10.74 -0.77 1.71
C HIS A 77 -11.12 -1.70 0.54
N PHE A 78 -11.33 -1.13 -0.65
CA PHE A 78 -11.62 -1.89 -1.86
C PHE A 78 -10.52 -2.89 -2.22
N LEU A 79 -9.25 -2.49 -2.11
CA LEU A 79 -8.11 -3.38 -2.36
C LEU A 79 -8.06 -4.53 -1.34
N ALA A 80 -8.42 -4.28 -0.08
CA ALA A 80 -8.54 -5.32 0.92
C ALA A 80 -9.64 -6.33 0.56
N ASP A 81 -10.81 -5.86 0.15
CA ASP A 81 -11.94 -6.72 -0.26
C ASP A 81 -11.65 -7.53 -1.53
N MET A 82 -10.78 -7.05 -2.42
CA MET A 82 -10.35 -7.81 -3.61
C MET A 82 -9.37 -8.95 -3.30
N LEU A 83 -8.65 -8.86 -2.19
CA LEU A 83 -7.60 -9.80 -1.80
C LEU A 83 -8.10 -10.89 -0.83
N GLU A 84 -9.25 -10.67 -0.21
CA GLU A 84 -10.01 -11.60 0.64
C GLU A 84 -10.72 -12.69 -0.21
#